data_AF-A0A6L9W7M9-F1
#
_entry.id   AF-A0A6L9W7M9-F1
#
_cell.length_a   1.000
_cell.length_b   1.000
_cell.length_c   1.000
_cell.angle_alpha   90.00
_cell.angle_beta   90.00
_cell.angle_gamma   90.00
#
_symmetry.space_group_name_H-M   'P 1'
#
loop_
_entity.id
_entity.type
_entity.pdbx_description
1 polymer ?
#
loop_
_entity_poly.entity_id
_entity_poly.type
_entity_poly.pdbx_seq_one_letter_code
_entity_poly.pdbx_strand_id
1 'polypeptide(L)'
;MPSTLLLLSAGGDLSRRYLLPALAHLQRAGRLPDALTIIGVGREDGDDDAFRQQAAAALAEHAAEVDFAHRAALCRQLRYVAADVTSAEDLRPIVRCADGPVLVYLALPHTLFAATVTALLALGGDSLTGFALALILGTIAGTISTVSVAVPLTVALDRRWPPRPEAPVAAGRRTSSPRREDGAVV
;
A
#
# COMPACT_ATOMS: atom_id res chain seq x y z
N MET A 1 7.89 20.52 11.87
CA MET A 1 7.98 19.04 11.90
C MET A 1 6.56 18.53 12.03
N PRO A 2 6.12 17.54 11.24
CA PRO A 2 4.77 16.99 11.38
C PRO A 2 4.61 16.36 12.77
N SER A 3 3.52 16.71 13.44
CA SER A 3 3.14 16.20 14.76
C SER A 3 2.31 14.91 14.66
N THR A 4 1.75 14.64 13.47
CA THR A 4 0.85 13.50 13.25
C THR A 4 1.23 12.74 11.98
N LEU A 5 1.33 11.41 12.10
CA LEU A 5 1.41 10.46 11.00
C LEU A 5 0.07 9.73 10.87
N LEU A 6 -0.64 9.96 9.78
CA LEU A 6 -1.88 9.28 9.46
C LEU A 6 -1.59 8.07 8.57
N LEU A 7 -1.88 6.87 9.08
CA LEU A 7 -1.56 5.60 8.46
C LEU A 7 -2.85 4.97 7.96
N LEU A 8 -3.12 5.13 6.65
CA LEU A 8 -4.33 4.64 6.02
C LEU A 8 -4.14 3.15 5.68
N SER A 9 -4.98 2.28 6.26
CA SER A 9 -4.85 0.81 6.32
C SER A 9 -3.99 0.29 7.47
N ALA A 10 -4.33 0.68 8.69
CA ALA A 10 -3.60 0.28 9.89
C ALA A 10 -3.64 -1.22 10.19
N GLY A 11 -4.77 -1.88 9.88
CA GLY A 11 -4.92 -3.34 9.98
C GLY A 11 -4.28 -4.13 8.84
N GLY A 12 -3.79 -3.45 7.80
CA GLY A 12 -3.27 -4.10 6.59
C GLY A 12 -1.94 -4.85 6.81
N ASP A 13 -1.72 -5.89 6.01
CA ASP A 13 -0.50 -6.72 6.03
C ASP A 13 0.78 -5.88 5.82
N LEU A 14 0.73 -4.91 4.91
CA LEU A 14 1.87 -4.03 4.62
C LEU A 14 2.29 -3.22 5.85
N SER A 15 1.31 -2.69 6.58
CA SER A 15 1.52 -1.90 7.79
C SER A 15 2.20 -2.75 8.87
N ARG A 16 1.72 -3.99 9.06
CA ARG A 16 2.24 -4.93 10.07
C ARG A 16 3.64 -5.46 9.72
N ARG A 17 3.89 -5.79 8.45
CA ARG A 17 5.13 -6.42 8.00
C ARG A 17 6.28 -5.47 7.72
N TYR A 18 5.99 -4.22 7.35
CA TYR A 18 7.02 -3.29 6.89
C TYR A 18 7.00 -1.96 7.63
N LEU A 19 5.83 -1.33 7.74
CA LEU A 19 5.76 0.04 8.25
C LEU A 19 6.01 0.11 9.76
N LEU A 20 5.34 -0.73 10.55
CA LEU A 20 5.54 -0.80 12.00
C LEU A 20 7.00 -1.19 12.35
N PRO A 21 7.60 -2.23 11.73
CA PRO A 21 9.04 -2.52 11.90
C PRO A 21 9.96 -1.35 11.56
N ALA A 22 9.72 -0.67 10.44
CA ALA A 22 10.51 0.50 10.06
C ALA A 22 10.41 1.64 11.09
N LEU A 23 9.22 1.90 11.63
CA LEU A 23 9.01 2.86 12.70
C LEU A 23 9.71 2.45 14.00
N ALA A 24 9.73 1.17 14.33
CA ALA A 24 10.44 0.66 15.51
C ALA A 24 11.97 0.84 15.38
N HIS A 25 12.53 0.63 14.19
CA HIS A 25 13.92 0.96 13.92
C HIS A 25 14.22 2.46 14.04
N LEU A 26 13.33 3.33 13.54
CA LEU A 26 13.46 4.78 13.69
C LEU A 26 13.40 5.21 15.15
N GLN A 27 12.52 4.58 15.93
CA GLN A 27 12.40 4.81 17.37
C GLN A 27 13.70 4.41 18.09
N ARG A 28 14.24 3.22 17.81
CA ARG A 28 15.54 2.77 18.34
C ARG A 28 16.70 3.68 17.95
N ALA A 29 16.65 4.26 16.76
CA ALA A 29 17.66 5.21 16.29
C ALA A 29 17.52 6.62 16.89
N GLY A 30 16.49 6.89 17.71
CA GLY A 30 16.20 8.23 18.25
C GLY A 30 15.82 9.23 17.17
N ARG A 31 15.31 8.76 16.03
CA ARG A 31 14.94 9.59 14.87
C ARG A 31 13.44 9.82 14.74
N LEU A 32 12.65 9.11 15.53
CA LEU A 32 11.21 9.33 15.63
C LEU A 32 10.97 10.41 16.70
N PRO A 33 10.26 11.51 16.39
CA PRO A 33 9.97 12.52 17.39
C PRO A 33 9.11 11.96 18.53
N ASP A 34 9.44 12.27 19.79
CA ASP A 34 8.69 11.78 20.95
C ASP A 34 7.23 12.25 20.96
N ALA A 35 6.98 13.47 20.43
CA ALA A 35 5.66 14.07 20.31
C ALA A 35 4.86 13.60 19.08
N LEU A 36 5.42 12.71 18.26
CA LEU A 36 4.72 12.19 17.09
C LEU A 36 3.54 11.30 17.53
N THR A 37 2.34 11.65 17.08
CA THR A 37 1.17 10.78 17.21
C THR A 37 0.96 10.00 15.92
N ILE A 38 0.80 8.68 16.02
CA ILE A 38 0.58 7.81 14.86
C ILE A 38 -0.86 7.34 14.91
N ILE A 39 -1.68 7.80 13.97
CA ILE A 39 -3.09 7.48 13.89
C ILE A 39 -3.29 6.44 12.79
N GLY A 40 -3.59 5.22 13.19
CA GLY A 40 -4.03 4.17 12.30
C GLY A 40 -5.50 4.33 11.93
N VAL A 41 -5.81 4.33 10.63
CA VAL A 41 -7.19 4.33 10.14
C VAL A 41 -7.50 3.00 9.47
N GLY A 42 -8.59 2.37 9.88
CA GLY A 42 -9.08 1.10 9.35
C GLY A 42 -10.61 1.05 9.32
N ARG A 43 -11.15 0.10 8.56
CA ARG A 43 -12.61 -0.10 8.48
C ARG A 43 -13.16 -0.99 9.59
N GLU A 44 -12.29 -1.74 10.24
CA GLU A 44 -12.66 -2.68 11.28
C GLU A 44 -12.99 -1.90 12.56
N ASP A 45 -14.08 -2.28 13.23
CA ASP A 45 -14.37 -1.74 14.55
C ASP A 45 -13.23 -2.13 15.51
N GLY A 46 -12.75 -1.15 16.26
CA GLY A 46 -11.62 -1.33 17.15
C GLY A 46 -11.33 -0.06 17.94
N ASP A 47 -10.50 -0.22 18.97
CA ASP A 47 -10.01 0.87 19.79
C ASP A 47 -8.47 0.91 19.79
N ASP A 48 -7.93 1.91 20.47
CA ASP A 48 -6.48 2.08 20.63
C ASP A 48 -5.81 0.83 21.20
N ASP A 49 -6.44 0.14 22.14
CA ASP A 49 -5.82 -0.96 22.87
C ASP A 49 -5.77 -2.23 22.03
N ALA A 50 -6.84 -2.54 21.29
CA ALA A 50 -6.85 -3.61 20.31
C ALA A 50 -5.77 -3.38 19.23
N PHE A 51 -5.67 -2.15 18.70
CA PHE A 51 -4.67 -1.82 17.71
C PHE A 51 -3.24 -1.92 18.25
N ARG A 52 -3.00 -1.47 19.48
CA ARG A 52 -1.70 -1.61 20.16
C ARG A 52 -1.30 -3.05 20.37
N GLN A 53 -2.24 -3.92 20.75
CA GLN A 53 -1.97 -5.35 20.92
C GLN A 53 -1.59 -6.00 19.59
N GLN A 54 -2.33 -5.70 18.51
CA GLN A 54 -1.99 -6.17 17.17
C GLN A 54 -0.61 -5.67 16.71
N ALA A 55 -0.31 -4.38 16.96
CA ALA A 55 0.98 -3.80 16.63
C ALA A 55 2.13 -4.44 17.43
N ALA A 56 1.93 -4.69 18.73
CA ALA A 56 2.91 -5.35 19.58
C ALA A 56 3.21 -6.78 19.10
N ALA A 57 2.18 -7.53 18.69
CA ALA A 57 2.35 -8.85 18.10
C ALA A 57 3.12 -8.79 16.77
N ALA A 58 2.75 -7.88 15.86
CA ALA A 58 3.44 -7.69 14.59
C ALA A 58 4.91 -7.29 14.78
N LEU A 59 5.21 -6.41 15.74
CA LEU A 59 6.57 -6.00 16.09
C LEU A 59 7.37 -7.11 16.77
N ALA A 60 6.72 -8.04 17.47
CA ALA A 60 7.37 -9.23 18.01
C ALA A 60 7.79 -10.20 16.90
N GLU A 61 7.00 -10.31 15.84
CA GLU A 61 7.26 -11.18 14.71
C GLU A 61 8.27 -10.59 13.71
N HIS A 62 8.08 -9.32 13.34
CA HIS A 62 8.78 -8.70 12.21
C HIS A 62 9.88 -7.69 12.62
N ALA A 63 10.03 -7.41 13.92
CA ALA A 63 11.06 -6.50 14.46
C ALA A 63 11.66 -7.03 15.77
N ALA A 64 11.87 -8.35 15.86
CA ALA A 64 12.33 -9.02 17.08
C ALA A 64 13.73 -8.54 17.55
N GLU A 65 14.55 -8.06 16.61
CA GLU A 65 15.87 -7.46 16.84
C GLU A 65 15.82 -6.06 17.46
N VAL A 66 14.66 -5.40 17.48
CA VAL A 66 14.45 -4.18 18.26
C VAL A 66 14.10 -4.57 19.70
N ASP A 67 14.74 -3.94 20.68
CA ASP A 67 14.45 -4.26 22.08
C ASP A 67 13.00 -3.93 22.46
N PHE A 68 12.55 -4.55 23.54
CA PHE A 68 11.18 -4.41 24.01
C PHE A 68 10.83 -2.97 24.39
N ALA A 69 11.77 -2.22 24.96
CA ALA A 69 11.52 -0.87 25.44
C ALA A 69 11.16 0.08 24.28
N HIS A 70 11.90 0.03 23.17
CA HIS A 70 11.61 0.85 21.99
C HIS A 70 10.31 0.42 21.30
N ARG A 71 10.03 -0.89 21.19
CA ARG A 71 8.75 -1.38 20.63
C ARG A 71 7.56 -0.94 21.49
N ALA A 72 7.66 -1.07 22.81
CA ALA A 72 6.63 -0.62 23.73
C ALA A 72 6.45 0.90 23.69
N ALA A 73 7.54 1.68 23.56
CA ALA A 73 7.47 3.11 23.39
C ALA A 73 6.71 3.51 22.12
N LEU A 74 6.97 2.84 20.99
CA LEU A 74 6.22 3.05 19.75
C LEU A 74 4.73 2.72 19.93
N CYS A 75 4.39 1.58 20.54
CA CYS A 75 2.99 1.21 20.77
C CYS A 75 2.21 2.28 21.56
N ARG A 76 2.83 2.96 22.52
CA ARG A 76 2.18 4.05 23.27
C ARG A 76 1.81 5.27 22.41
N GLN A 77 2.51 5.49 21.31
CA GLN A 77 2.24 6.58 20.35
C GLN A 77 1.12 6.23 19.35
N LEU A 78 0.70 4.95 19.29
CA LEU A 78 -0.35 4.50 18.39
C LEU A 78 -1.73 4.88 18.91
N ARG A 79 -2.57 5.35 17.98
CA ARG A 79 -4.01 5.58 18.11
C ARG A 79 -4.72 4.87 16.96
N TYR A 80 -5.98 4.51 17.15
CA TYR A 80 -6.81 3.89 16.14
C TYR A 80 -8.13 4.62 15.95
N VAL A 81 -8.55 4.77 14.70
CA VAL A 81 -9.87 5.30 14.35
C VAL A 81 -10.49 4.38 13.31
N ALA A 82 -11.68 3.86 13.63
CA ALA A 82 -12.54 3.17 12.67
C ALA A 82 -13.19 4.21 11.75
N ALA A 83 -12.84 4.20 10.46
CA ALA A 83 -13.33 5.14 9.46
C ALA A 83 -13.12 4.62 8.03
N ASP A 84 -13.96 5.07 7.10
CA ASP A 84 -13.72 4.83 5.68
C ASP A 84 -12.72 5.84 5.11
N VAL A 85 -11.55 5.32 4.70
CA VAL A 85 -10.48 6.11 4.08
C VAL A 85 -10.85 6.70 2.70
N THR A 86 -11.98 6.30 2.14
CA THR A 86 -12.54 6.86 0.89
C THR A 86 -13.60 7.93 1.16
N SER A 87 -13.98 8.15 2.42
CA SER A 87 -14.92 9.18 2.86
C SER A 87 -14.17 10.40 3.37
N ALA A 88 -14.34 11.54 2.70
CA ALA A 88 -13.81 12.81 3.19
C ALA A 88 -14.47 13.24 4.52
N GLU A 89 -15.72 12.84 4.75
CA GLU A 89 -16.47 13.15 5.96
C GLU A 89 -15.89 12.43 7.18
N ASP A 90 -15.56 11.14 7.04
CA ASP A 90 -14.99 10.31 8.11
C ASP A 90 -13.58 10.76 8.47
N LEU A 91 -12.78 11.14 7.48
CA LEU A 91 -11.40 11.57 7.68
C LEU A 91 -11.29 13.00 8.24
N ARG A 92 -12.31 13.84 8.05
CA ARG A 92 -12.30 15.26 8.44
C ARG A 92 -12.09 15.48 9.94
N PRO A 93 -12.80 14.79 10.85
CA PRO A 93 -12.55 14.94 12.29
C PRO A 93 -11.13 14.51 12.66
N ILE A 94 -10.60 13.46 12.03
CA ILE A 94 -9.26 12.93 12.31
C ILE A 94 -8.18 13.96 11.98
N VAL A 95 -8.26 14.56 10.79
CA VAL A 95 -7.30 15.59 10.34
C VAL A 95 -7.43 16.85 11.18
N ARG A 96 -8.63 17.25 11.60
CA ARG A 96 -8.86 18.44 12.42
C ARG A 96 -8.32 18.32 13.84
N CYS A 97 -8.22 17.11 14.38
CA CYS A 97 -7.60 16.86 15.66
C CYS A 97 -6.07 16.94 15.62
N ALA A 98 -5.44 17.01 14.44
CA ALA A 98 -4.00 17.14 14.32
C ALA A 98 -3.58 18.62 14.40
N ASP A 99 -2.81 18.94 15.44
CA ASP A 99 -2.21 20.26 15.61
C ASP A 99 -0.96 20.38 14.71
N GLY A 100 -1.15 20.72 13.44
CA GLY A 100 -0.08 21.05 12.50
C GLY A 100 0.00 20.17 11.24
N PRO A 101 1.17 20.13 10.57
CA PRO A 101 1.33 19.37 9.33
C PRO A 101 1.10 17.87 9.55
N VAL A 102 0.21 17.28 8.75
CA VAL A 102 -0.09 15.84 8.79
C VAL A 102 0.69 15.13 7.69
N LEU A 103 1.46 14.12 8.06
CA LEU A 103 2.05 13.19 7.10
C LEU A 103 1.06 12.06 6.83
N VAL A 104 0.67 11.85 5.58
CA VAL A 104 -0.26 10.76 5.20
C VAL A 104 0.51 9.64 4.52
N TYR A 105 0.39 8.42 5.05
CA TYR A 105 0.92 7.21 4.44
C TYR A 105 -0.21 6.36 3.87
N LEU A 106 -0.19 6.16 2.55
CA LEU A 106 -1.21 5.43 1.79
C LEU A 106 -0.82 3.95 1.68
N ALA A 107 -1.03 3.15 2.73
CA ALA A 107 -0.78 1.70 2.72
C ALA A 107 -1.93 0.91 2.08
N LEU A 108 -2.50 1.42 0.99
CA LEU A 108 -3.78 0.94 0.45
C LEU A 108 -3.62 0.07 -0.80
N PRO A 109 -4.53 -0.90 -1.02
CA PRO A 109 -4.67 -1.55 -2.32
C PRO A 109 -4.87 -0.52 -3.43
N HIS A 110 -4.32 -0.80 -4.62
CA HIS A 110 -4.39 0.08 -5.78
C HIS A 110 -5.83 0.49 -6.15
N THR A 111 -6.82 -0.36 -5.86
CA THR A 111 -8.25 -0.11 -6.10
C THR A 111 -8.81 1.04 -5.25
N LEU A 112 -8.29 1.24 -4.04
CA LEU A 112 -8.76 2.28 -3.12
C LEU A 112 -7.99 3.59 -3.29
N PHE A 113 -6.83 3.56 -3.94
CA PHE A 113 -5.92 4.69 -4.03
C PHE A 113 -6.57 5.93 -4.64
N ALA A 114 -7.24 5.78 -5.79
CA ALA A 114 -7.90 6.90 -6.46
C ALA A 114 -9.00 7.52 -5.59
N ALA A 115 -9.87 6.68 -5.00
CA ALA A 115 -10.96 7.14 -4.15
C ALA A 115 -10.45 7.87 -2.89
N THR A 116 -9.40 7.34 -2.25
CA THR A 116 -8.77 8.00 -1.10
C THR A 116 -8.11 9.31 -1.48
N VAL A 117 -7.38 9.40 -2.59
CA VAL A 117 -6.78 10.65 -3.04
C VAL A 117 -7.85 11.70 -3.36
N THR A 118 -8.99 11.29 -3.95
CA THR A 118 -10.15 12.18 -4.16
C THR A 118 -10.74 12.64 -2.82
N ALA A 119 -10.87 11.76 -1.83
CA ALA A 119 -11.34 12.13 -0.50
C ALA A 119 -10.40 13.15 0.16
N LEU A 120 -9.08 12.94 0.08
CA LEU A 120 -8.05 13.88 0.57
C LEU A 120 -8.12 15.23 -0.15
N LEU A 121 -8.43 15.26 -1.44
CA LEU A 121 -8.65 16.49 -2.18
C LEU A 121 -9.87 17.25 -1.65
N ALA A 122 -10.97 16.53 -1.39
CA ALA A 122 -12.25 17.09 -0.92
C ALA A 122 -12.22 17.55 0.55
N LEU A 123 -11.37 16.95 1.39
CA LEU A 123 -11.19 17.30 2.80
C LEU A 123 -10.90 18.79 3.02
N GLY A 124 -10.15 19.39 2.09
CA GLY A 124 -9.87 20.83 2.04
C GLY A 124 -8.85 21.26 3.09
N GLY A 125 -7.66 21.66 2.63
CA GLY A 125 -6.62 22.29 3.44
C GLY A 125 -5.34 22.49 2.63
N ASP A 126 -4.59 23.57 2.87
CA ASP A 126 -3.49 24.00 2.01
C ASP A 126 -2.45 22.90 1.73
N SER A 127 -2.14 22.07 2.73
CA SER A 127 -1.15 20.98 2.59
C SER A 127 -1.71 19.73 1.92
N LEU A 128 -2.90 19.25 2.33
CA LEU A 128 -3.48 18.00 1.81
C LEU A 128 -4.04 18.16 0.40
N THR A 129 -4.70 19.28 0.12
CA THR A 129 -5.22 19.60 -1.22
C THR A 129 -4.07 19.77 -2.20
N GLY A 130 -3.00 20.49 -1.82
CA GLY A 130 -1.80 20.63 -2.65
C GLY A 130 -1.13 19.29 -2.94
N PHE A 131 -0.99 18.43 -1.93
CA PHE A 131 -0.45 17.07 -2.10
C PHE A 131 -1.33 16.22 -3.03
N ALA A 132 -2.63 16.13 -2.77
CA ALA A 132 -3.55 15.32 -3.57
C ALA A 132 -3.58 15.77 -5.04
N LEU A 133 -3.61 17.09 -5.27
CA LEU A 133 -3.58 17.67 -6.61
C LEU A 133 -2.26 17.38 -7.33
N ALA A 134 -1.11 17.55 -6.65
CA ALA A 134 0.18 17.21 -7.21
C ALA A 134 0.27 15.72 -7.58
N LEU A 135 -0.30 14.84 -6.75
CA LEU A 135 -0.30 13.40 -6.97
C LEU A 135 -1.17 13.02 -8.18
N ILE A 136 -2.38 13.59 -8.28
CA ILE A 136 -3.27 13.38 -9.44
C ILE A 136 -2.58 13.85 -10.72
N LEU A 137 -2.08 15.09 -10.75
CA LEU A 137 -1.42 15.65 -11.93
C LEU A 137 -0.18 14.85 -12.31
N GLY A 138 0.66 14.48 -11.33
CA GLY A 138 1.86 13.67 -11.56
C GLY A 138 1.55 12.29 -12.12
N THR A 139 0.49 11.64 -11.60
CA THR A 139 0.06 10.32 -12.10
C THR A 139 -0.46 10.39 -13.52
N ILE A 140 -1.28 11.41 -13.84
CA ILE A 140 -1.80 11.63 -15.20
C ILE A 140 -0.66 11.93 -16.17
N ALA A 141 0.21 12.89 -15.83
CA ALA A 141 1.34 13.27 -16.67
C ALA A 141 2.32 12.10 -16.87
N GLY A 142 2.61 11.34 -15.82
CA GLY A 142 3.46 10.15 -15.88
C GLY A 142 2.87 9.05 -16.75
N THR A 143 1.56 8.84 -16.68
CA THR A 143 0.85 7.86 -17.53
C THR A 143 0.88 8.29 -19.00
N ILE A 144 0.58 9.56 -19.29
CA ILE A 144 0.66 10.11 -20.66
C ILE A 144 2.08 9.97 -21.20
N SER A 145 3.09 10.39 -20.43
CA SER A 145 4.50 10.28 -20.81
C SER A 145 4.89 8.83 -21.12
N THR A 146 4.49 7.89 -20.27
CA THR A 146 4.79 6.46 -20.47
C THR A 146 4.16 5.94 -21.76
N VAL A 147 2.88 6.23 -22.02
CA VAL A 147 2.20 5.79 -23.23
C VAL A 147 2.83 6.44 -24.47
N SER A 148 3.09 7.75 -24.41
CA SER A 148 3.66 8.51 -25.52
C SER A 148 5.11 8.14 -25.83
N VAL A 149 5.89 7.66 -24.87
CA VAL A 149 7.30 7.28 -25.07
C VAL A 149 7.44 5.78 -25.32
N ALA A 150 6.77 4.93 -24.55
CA ALA A 150 6.97 3.48 -24.61
C ALA A 150 6.54 2.90 -25.95
N VAL A 151 5.41 3.34 -26.52
CA VAL A 151 4.92 2.83 -27.81
C VAL A 151 5.91 3.13 -28.95
N PRO A 152 6.28 4.39 -29.23
CA PRO A 152 7.23 4.67 -30.29
C PRO A 152 8.63 4.11 -29.99
N LEU A 153 9.05 4.08 -28.73
CA LEU A 153 10.32 3.47 -28.35
C LEU A 153 10.33 1.97 -28.65
N THR A 154 9.24 1.26 -28.36
CA THR A 154 9.10 -0.16 -28.68
C THR A 154 9.18 -0.39 -30.19
N VAL A 155 8.47 0.42 -30.98
CA VAL A 155 8.54 0.36 -32.46
C VAL A 155 9.96 0.65 -32.96
N ALA A 156 10.66 1.60 -32.37
CA ALA A 156 12.03 1.93 -32.75
C ALA A 156 13.03 0.81 -32.40
N LEU A 157 12.86 0.18 -31.24
CA LEU A 157 13.68 -0.96 -30.80
C LEU A 157 13.45 -2.18 -31.70
N ASP A 158 12.20 -2.48 -32.03
CA ASP A 158 11.81 -3.60 -32.90
C ASP A 158 12.39 -3.44 -34.31
N ARG A 159 12.41 -2.21 -34.84
CA ARG A 159 13.07 -1.91 -36.13
C ARG A 159 14.59 -2.09 -36.10
N ARG A 160 15.22 -1.85 -34.95
CA ARG A 160 16.69 -1.89 -34.81
C ARG A 160 17.21 -3.30 -34.49
N TRP A 161 16.41 -4.10 -33.80
CA TRP A 161 16.68 -5.50 -33.51
C TRP A 161 15.41 -6.32 -33.69
N PRO A 162 15.10 -6.75 -34.93
CA PRO A 162 13.90 -7.53 -35.19
C PRO A 162 13.93 -8.85 -34.39
N PRO A 163 12.79 -9.30 -33.86
CA PRO A 163 12.70 -10.52 -33.09
C PRO A 163 13.16 -11.70 -33.94
N ARG A 164 13.93 -12.61 -33.32
CA ARG A 164 14.33 -13.85 -33.98
C ARG A 164 13.07 -14.64 -34.34
N PRO A 165 13.02 -15.29 -35.52
CA PRO A 165 11.92 -16.18 -35.85
C PRO A 165 11.74 -17.18 -34.71
N GLU A 166 10.55 -17.22 -34.10
CA GLU A 166 10.22 -18.29 -33.17
C GLU A 166 10.32 -19.60 -33.95
N ALA A 167 11.15 -20.52 -33.45
CA ALA A 167 11.21 -21.86 -34.00
C ALA A 167 9.78 -22.43 -33.96
N PRO A 168 9.30 -23.05 -35.06
CA PRO A 168 7.94 -23.54 -35.11
C PRO A 168 7.71 -24.46 -33.91
N VAL A 169 6.74 -24.10 -33.07
CA VAL A 169 6.26 -24.97 -32.00
C VAL A 169 5.83 -26.25 -32.71
N ALA A 170 6.61 -27.32 -32.53
CA ALA A 170 6.36 -28.60 -33.16
C ALA A 170 4.92 -28.99 -32.83
N ALA A 171 4.05 -28.95 -33.83
CA ALA A 171 2.66 -29.33 -33.69
C ALA A 171 2.63 -30.72 -33.05
N GLY A 172 2.21 -30.78 -31.80
CA GLY A 172 2.13 -32.01 -31.05
C GLY A 172 1.37 -33.02 -31.90
N ARG A 173 2.04 -34.11 -32.27
CA ARG A 173 1.39 -35.31 -32.81
C ARG A 173 0.23 -35.62 -31.89
N ARG A 174 -1.00 -35.36 -32.34
CA ARG A 174 -2.18 -35.98 -31.76
C ARG A 174 -2.02 -37.48 -32.00
N THR A 175 -1.47 -38.17 -31.02
CA THR A 175 -1.50 -39.63 -30.97
C THR A 175 -2.97 -40.00 -30.78
N SER A 176 -3.65 -40.32 -31.88
CA SER A 176 -4.91 -41.06 -31.81
C SER A 176 -4.62 -42.44 -31.23
N SER A 177 -4.85 -42.60 -29.94
CA SER A 177 -4.95 -43.92 -29.32
C SER A 177 -6.11 -44.67 -29.99
N PRO A 178 -5.92 -45.92 -30.47
CA PRO A 178 -7.03 -46.68 -31.03
C PRO A 178 -7.95 -47.07 -29.86
N ARG A 179 -9.19 -46.60 -29.93
CA ARG A 179 -10.29 -47.06 -29.08
C ARG A 179 -10.50 -48.55 -29.37
N ARG A 180 -10.07 -49.42 -28.44
CA ARG A 180 -10.46 -50.83 -28.40
C ARG A 180 -11.91 -50.91 -27.93
N GLU A 181 -12.82 -51.09 -28.87
CA GLU A 181 -14.16 -51.62 -28.64
C GLU A 181 -14.25 -52.95 -29.39
N ASP A 182 -14.41 -54.02 -28.62
CA ASP A 182 -14.93 -55.37 -28.90
C ASP A 182 -14.56 -56.20 -27.64
N GLY A 183 -15.46 -56.62 -26.75
CA GLY A 183 -16.63 -57.47 -26.99
C GLY A 183 -16.13 -58.92 -27.22
N ALA A 184 -16.49 -59.99 -26.52
CA ALA A 184 -17.37 -60.33 -25.40
C ALA A 184 -17.04 -61.82 -25.04
N VAL A 185 -17.67 -62.39 -23.99
CA VAL A 185 -17.91 -63.84 -23.70
C VAL A 185 -16.68 -64.77 -23.59
N VAL A 186 -16.45 -65.56 -22.53
CA VAL A 186 -17.30 -66.48 -21.75
C VAL A 186 -16.75 -66.59 -20.32
#